data_AF-A0A9P3I6B0-F1
#
_entry.id   AF-A0A9P3I6B0-F1
#
_cell.length_a   1.000
_cell.length_b   1.000
_cell.length_c   1.000
_cell.angle_alpha   90.00
_cell.angle_beta   90.00
_cell.angle_gamma   90.00
#
_symmetry.space_group_name_H-M   'P 1'
#
loop_
_entity.id
_entity.type
_entity.pdbx_description
1 polymer ?
#
loop_
_entity_poly.entity_id
_entity_poly.type
_entity_poly.pdbx_seq_one_letter_code
_entity_poly.pdbx_strand_id
1 'polypeptide(L)'
;MFLSLTHWGNAIADGAVDESKAAEVAAKAVAMGFGHVPEPNALKGVVGQDEALTVRVERERYADVFGPTEGDRVRLGDTALVVEVEKDLTVYGDECKFGGGKVLREGMGQATGVKAEDALDVIITNVLILDHWGIVKADVGIKGTRIAGIGKGGNPDVMDGVDKGMVVGVTTEVIAGEGLIMTAGGIDTHVHFICPQLADEAICSGLTTLVGGGTGPAHGTLATTCTPSPDGMALMLQATDNMPLNFGFTGKGNTSRPEGLIDIIKAGAIGLKLHEDWGTTPAAIDNCLSVAEEHDVQVTIHTDTLNESACVEQTIAAFKNRTIHTYHSEGAGGGHAPDIIRICGESNVLPSSTNPTRPFTTNTVDEHLDMLMVCHHLDSNNREDVAFAESRIRAETIAAEDILHDMGAISMMSSDSQAMGRIGEVITRTWQTAHKMRVQRGPLAEDKDPGFGTYPNDNFRVKRYLAKYTINPAIAHGFSHLVGSVEVGKLADLVLWRAAFFGAKPEIVVKGGAIAWAQMGDANASIPTPEPVIMRPQFAASGKAVGGRCLAFVSQGR
;
A
#
# COMPACT_ATOMS: atom_id res chain seq x y z
N MET A 1 -9.08 -36.53 4.76
CA MET A 1 -9.87 -37.36 5.68
C MET A 1 -10.17 -36.44 6.85
N PHE A 2 -11.29 -35.73 6.79
CA PHE A 2 -11.64 -34.71 7.77
C PHE A 2 -12.16 -35.41 9.02
N LEU A 3 -11.64 -35.03 10.18
CA LEU A 3 -12.24 -35.39 11.45
C LEU A 3 -13.20 -34.24 11.76
N SER A 4 -14.48 -34.40 11.46
CA SER A 4 -15.48 -33.51 12.04
C SER A 4 -15.39 -33.70 13.56
N LEU A 5 -14.92 -32.68 14.27
CA LEU A 5 -14.69 -32.73 15.72
C LEU A 5 -15.62 -31.74 16.41
N THR A 6 -16.25 -32.18 17.48
CA THR A 6 -17.09 -31.36 18.34
C THR A 6 -16.39 -31.19 19.68
N HIS A 7 -15.69 -30.07 19.88
CA HIS A 7 -14.98 -29.74 21.13
C HIS A 7 -15.49 -28.42 21.71
N TRP A 8 -16.75 -28.35 22.16
CA TRP A 8 -17.34 -27.08 22.64
C TRP A 8 -18.66 -27.22 23.41
N GLY A 9 -19.19 -26.07 23.83
CA GLY A 9 -20.54 -25.92 24.36
C GLY A 9 -20.71 -26.58 25.71
N ASN A 10 -21.74 -27.41 25.86
CA ASN A 10 -22.00 -28.14 27.10
C ASN A 10 -21.21 -29.46 27.21
N ALA A 11 -20.24 -29.70 26.33
CA ALA A 11 -19.45 -30.93 26.26
C ALA A 11 -20.30 -32.22 26.18
N ILE A 12 -21.51 -32.13 25.61
CA ILE A 12 -22.43 -33.26 25.46
C ILE A 12 -21.85 -34.29 24.49
N ALA A 13 -21.39 -33.83 23.32
CA ALA A 13 -20.87 -34.65 22.23
C ALA A 13 -19.35 -34.45 22.02
N ASP A 14 -18.56 -34.30 23.09
CA ASP A 14 -17.12 -34.03 22.95
C ASP A 14 -16.37 -35.13 22.16
N GLY A 15 -15.59 -34.75 21.14
CA GLY A 15 -14.76 -35.65 20.33
C GLY A 15 -15.15 -35.73 18.85
N ALA A 16 -14.64 -36.76 18.16
CA ALA A 16 -14.93 -36.98 16.74
C ALA A 16 -16.38 -37.39 16.53
N VAL A 17 -17.00 -36.83 15.49
CA VAL A 17 -18.34 -37.20 15.05
C VAL A 17 -18.32 -38.68 14.62
N ASP A 18 -19.09 -39.47 15.35
CA ASP A 18 -19.26 -40.91 15.15
C ASP A 18 -20.73 -41.26 15.33
N GLU A 19 -21.42 -41.59 14.24
CA GLU A 19 -22.85 -41.91 14.25
C GLU A 19 -23.19 -43.08 15.19
N SER A 20 -22.25 -44.01 15.42
CA SER A 20 -22.47 -45.13 16.34
C SER A 20 -22.67 -44.69 17.79
N LYS A 21 -22.18 -43.48 18.14
CA LYS A 21 -22.31 -42.88 19.47
C LYS A 21 -23.53 -41.98 19.62
N ALA A 22 -24.34 -41.78 18.58
CA ALA A 22 -25.46 -40.85 18.63
C ALA A 22 -26.45 -41.16 19.77
N ALA A 23 -26.72 -42.44 20.04
CA ALA A 23 -27.59 -42.87 21.14
C ALA A 23 -26.99 -42.58 22.53
N GLU A 24 -25.68 -42.74 22.68
CA GLU A 24 -24.96 -42.41 23.91
C GLU A 24 -24.99 -40.90 24.17
N VAL A 25 -24.72 -40.10 23.14
CA VAL A 25 -24.78 -38.64 23.18
C VAL A 25 -26.18 -38.17 23.58
N ALA A 26 -27.24 -38.76 23.00
CA ALA A 26 -28.62 -38.44 23.37
C ALA A 26 -28.94 -38.83 24.82
N ALA A 27 -28.51 -40.01 25.28
CA ALA A 27 -28.70 -40.43 26.67
C ALA A 27 -27.98 -39.51 27.65
N LYS A 28 -26.76 -39.08 27.33
CA LYS A 28 -25.99 -38.11 28.11
C LYS A 28 -26.69 -36.75 28.15
N ALA A 29 -27.22 -36.26 27.03
CA ALA A 29 -27.99 -35.02 26.97
C ALA A 29 -29.21 -35.06 27.91
N VAL A 30 -29.99 -36.14 27.86
CA VAL A 30 -31.16 -36.34 28.75
C VAL A 30 -30.73 -36.41 30.22
N ALA A 31 -29.65 -37.14 30.53
CA ALA A 31 -29.11 -37.23 31.89
C ALA A 31 -28.66 -35.86 32.44
N MET A 32 -28.23 -34.95 31.56
CA MET A 32 -27.87 -33.57 31.90
C MET A 32 -29.08 -32.62 31.91
N GLY A 33 -30.30 -33.09 31.66
CA GLY A 33 -31.53 -32.29 31.69
C GLY A 33 -31.84 -31.53 30.40
N PHE A 34 -31.19 -31.85 29.29
CA PHE A 34 -31.50 -31.24 27.99
C PHE A 34 -32.79 -31.85 27.41
N GLY A 35 -33.62 -31.00 26.79
CA GLY A 35 -34.82 -31.45 26.10
C GLY A 35 -34.48 -32.35 24.91
N HIS A 36 -35.10 -33.53 24.87
CA HIS A 36 -34.94 -34.48 23.77
C HIS A 36 -36.29 -35.13 23.43
N VAL A 37 -36.73 -35.00 22.17
CA VAL A 37 -37.94 -35.62 21.64
C VAL A 37 -37.59 -36.25 20.28
N PRO A 38 -37.73 -37.58 20.11
CA PRO A 38 -37.50 -38.21 18.82
C PRO A 38 -38.48 -37.72 17.75
N GLU A 39 -37.97 -37.41 16.56
CA GLU A 39 -38.77 -36.96 15.41
C GLU A 39 -38.58 -37.93 14.22
N PRO A 40 -39.37 -39.01 14.12
CA PRO A 40 -39.15 -40.06 13.12
C PRO A 40 -39.43 -39.61 11.68
N ASN A 41 -40.19 -38.53 11.49
CA ASN A 41 -40.57 -37.99 10.19
C ASN A 41 -39.75 -36.74 9.80
N ALA A 42 -38.64 -36.47 10.49
CA ALA A 42 -37.78 -35.35 10.17
C ALA A 42 -37.26 -35.46 8.73
N LEU A 43 -37.31 -34.35 7.98
CA LEU A 43 -36.77 -34.28 6.63
C LEU A 43 -35.25 -34.48 6.67
N LYS A 44 -34.73 -35.37 5.82
CA LYS A 44 -33.29 -35.66 5.69
C LYS A 44 -32.91 -35.56 4.22
N GLY A 45 -31.71 -35.08 3.95
CA GLY A 45 -31.22 -34.86 2.59
C GLY A 45 -29.88 -34.13 2.58
N VAL A 46 -29.46 -33.66 1.41
CA VAL A 46 -28.18 -33.00 1.16
C VAL A 46 -28.42 -31.61 0.59
N VAL A 47 -27.82 -30.59 1.20
CA VAL A 47 -27.89 -29.19 0.71
C VAL A 47 -27.37 -29.11 -0.74
N GLY A 48 -28.05 -28.35 -1.60
CA GLY A 48 -27.76 -28.23 -3.02
C GLY A 48 -28.34 -29.34 -3.90
N GLN A 49 -28.73 -30.49 -3.32
CA GLN A 49 -29.50 -31.53 -4.01
C GLN A 49 -30.98 -31.45 -3.66
N ASP A 50 -31.28 -31.21 -2.38
CA ASP A 50 -32.63 -31.05 -1.87
C ASP A 50 -32.96 -29.56 -1.67
N GLU A 51 -33.80 -29.01 -2.55
CA GLU A 51 -34.17 -27.59 -2.51
C GLU A 51 -34.85 -27.21 -1.18
N ALA A 52 -35.61 -28.13 -0.58
CA ALA A 52 -36.29 -27.91 0.71
C ALA A 52 -35.33 -27.73 1.90
N LEU A 53 -34.06 -28.16 1.78
CA LEU A 53 -33.01 -28.00 2.79
C LEU A 53 -32.01 -26.88 2.43
N THR A 54 -32.09 -26.36 1.20
CA THR A 54 -31.11 -25.40 0.68
C THR A 54 -31.49 -23.99 1.06
N VAL A 55 -30.58 -23.29 1.74
CA VAL A 55 -30.73 -21.87 2.06
C VAL A 55 -29.99 -21.06 1.00
N ARG A 56 -30.70 -20.12 0.37
CA ARG A 56 -30.13 -19.18 -0.60
C ARG A 56 -30.16 -17.78 0.01
N VAL A 57 -29.10 -17.01 -0.23
CA VAL A 57 -28.99 -15.60 0.19
C VAL A 57 -28.86 -14.76 -1.07
N GLU A 58 -29.68 -13.71 -1.17
CA GLU A 58 -29.59 -12.73 -2.25
C GLU A 58 -28.24 -12.00 -2.19
N ARG A 59 -27.63 -11.72 -3.35
CA ARG A 59 -26.28 -11.09 -3.42
C ARG A 59 -26.19 -9.76 -2.69
N GLU A 60 -27.23 -8.92 -2.77
CA GLU A 60 -27.29 -7.66 -2.02
C GLU A 60 -27.19 -7.90 -0.52
N ARG A 61 -27.97 -8.86 0.00
CA ARG A 61 -27.93 -9.23 1.41
C ARG A 61 -26.60 -9.85 1.81
N TYR A 62 -25.98 -10.64 0.93
CA TYR A 62 -24.66 -11.19 1.16
C TYR A 62 -23.61 -10.08 1.29
N ALA A 63 -23.61 -9.15 0.34
CA ALA A 63 -22.69 -8.01 0.32
C ALA A 63 -22.84 -7.11 1.55
N ASP A 64 -24.06 -6.89 2.03
CA ASP A 64 -24.34 -6.14 3.26
C ASP A 64 -23.74 -6.79 4.52
N VAL A 65 -23.63 -8.12 4.54
CA VAL A 65 -23.21 -8.87 5.74
C VAL A 65 -21.72 -9.22 5.70
N PHE A 66 -21.20 -9.59 4.53
CA PHE A 66 -19.85 -10.13 4.36
C PHE A 66 -18.99 -9.32 3.38
N GLY A 67 -19.51 -8.23 2.79
CA GLY A 67 -18.88 -7.56 1.67
C GLY A 67 -19.07 -8.30 0.34
N PRO A 68 -18.70 -7.66 -0.78
CA PRO A 68 -18.91 -8.21 -2.13
C PRO A 68 -18.19 -9.54 -2.33
N THR A 69 -18.67 -10.34 -3.29
CA THR A 69 -18.08 -11.61 -3.72
C THR A 69 -17.86 -11.65 -5.23
N GLU A 70 -17.31 -12.74 -5.77
CA GLU A 70 -16.96 -12.92 -7.18
C GLU A 70 -18.05 -12.42 -8.14
N GLY A 71 -17.66 -11.56 -9.09
CA GLY A 71 -18.53 -10.91 -10.07
C GLY A 71 -19.25 -9.64 -9.58
N ASP A 72 -19.27 -9.37 -8.27
CA ASP A 72 -19.79 -8.10 -7.76
C ASP A 72 -18.85 -6.95 -8.11
N ARG A 73 -19.39 -5.74 -8.18
CA ARG A 73 -18.66 -4.53 -8.57
C ARG A 73 -18.70 -3.46 -7.50
N VAL A 74 -17.57 -2.81 -7.27
CA VAL A 74 -17.39 -1.76 -6.26
C VAL A 74 -16.86 -0.50 -6.91
N ARG A 75 -17.52 0.63 -6.67
CA ARG A 75 -16.99 1.95 -7.04
C ARG A 75 -15.91 2.38 -6.05
N LEU A 76 -14.81 2.92 -6.56
CA LEU A 76 -13.73 3.46 -5.75
C LEU A 76 -13.97 4.93 -5.44
N GLY A 77 -14.34 5.23 -4.20
CA GLY A 77 -14.65 6.59 -3.75
C GLY A 77 -15.80 7.21 -4.54
N ASP A 78 -15.65 8.48 -4.87
CA ASP A 78 -16.52 9.25 -5.76
C ASP A 78 -16.04 9.25 -7.22
N THR A 79 -15.10 8.35 -7.56
CA THR A 79 -14.52 8.30 -8.90
C THR A 79 -15.41 7.58 -9.91
N ALA A 80 -15.01 7.65 -11.18
CA ALA A 80 -15.59 6.87 -12.27
C ALA A 80 -15.09 5.42 -12.31
N LEU A 81 -14.14 5.03 -11.44
CA LEU A 81 -13.52 3.72 -11.46
C LEU A 81 -14.39 2.70 -10.74
N VAL A 82 -14.61 1.55 -11.38
CA VAL A 82 -15.38 0.43 -10.85
C VAL A 82 -14.55 -0.84 -10.98
N VAL A 83 -14.27 -1.48 -9.85
CA VAL A 83 -13.60 -2.79 -9.83
C VAL A 83 -14.62 -3.92 -9.78
N GLU A 84 -14.30 -5.05 -10.38
CA GLU A 84 -15.02 -6.32 -10.24
C GLU A 84 -14.20 -7.28 -9.37
N VAL A 85 -14.85 -7.99 -8.45
CA VAL A 85 -14.20 -9.04 -7.66
C VAL A 85 -13.88 -10.22 -8.57
N GLU A 86 -12.58 -10.49 -8.77
CA GLU A 86 -12.09 -11.50 -9.71
C GLU A 86 -12.23 -12.92 -9.16
N LYS A 87 -12.15 -13.05 -7.83
CA LYS A 87 -12.26 -14.32 -7.13
C LYS A 87 -12.64 -14.09 -5.67
N ASP A 88 -13.45 -14.99 -5.12
CA ASP A 88 -13.65 -15.14 -3.68
C ASP A 88 -12.99 -16.43 -3.21
N LEU A 89 -12.16 -16.34 -2.17
CA LEU A 89 -11.44 -17.47 -1.58
C LEU A 89 -12.22 -18.12 -0.43
N THR A 90 -13.41 -17.62 -0.11
CA THR A 90 -14.28 -18.21 0.92
C THR A 90 -14.98 -19.50 0.47
N VAL A 91 -15.65 -20.15 1.41
CA VAL A 91 -16.68 -21.17 1.16
C VAL A 91 -17.99 -20.63 1.70
N TYR A 92 -19.00 -20.50 0.84
CA TYR A 92 -20.25 -19.83 1.20
C TYR A 92 -20.99 -20.55 2.33
N GLY A 93 -21.33 -19.81 3.38
CA GLY A 93 -21.94 -20.31 4.62
C GLY A 93 -20.96 -20.49 5.79
N ASP A 94 -19.65 -20.52 5.51
CA ASP A 94 -18.57 -20.65 6.49
C ASP A 94 -17.71 -19.38 6.60
N GLU A 95 -18.28 -18.21 6.30
CA GLU A 95 -17.59 -16.93 6.40
C GLU A 95 -17.17 -16.64 7.85
N CYS A 96 -15.92 -16.22 8.05
CA CYS A 96 -15.42 -15.83 9.35
C CYS A 96 -16.06 -14.51 9.79
N LYS A 97 -16.98 -14.53 10.77
CA LYS A 97 -17.58 -13.31 11.34
C LYS A 97 -17.50 -13.30 12.85
N PHE A 98 -16.97 -12.22 13.41
CA PHE A 98 -16.87 -12.00 14.85
C PHE A 98 -18.08 -11.24 15.43
N GLY A 99 -18.44 -11.52 16.69
CA GLY A 99 -19.49 -10.82 17.43
C GLY A 99 -20.42 -11.73 18.23
N GLY A 100 -21.35 -11.11 18.97
CA GLY A 100 -22.34 -11.82 19.79
C GLY A 100 -23.18 -12.79 18.96
N GLY A 101 -23.07 -14.09 19.25
CA GLY A 101 -23.78 -15.16 18.54
C GLY A 101 -23.31 -15.41 17.10
N LYS A 102 -22.09 -14.97 16.74
CA LYS A 102 -21.52 -15.14 15.38
C LYS A 102 -20.64 -16.40 15.27
N VAL A 103 -19.81 -16.45 14.24
CA VAL A 103 -19.08 -17.65 13.80
C VAL A 103 -17.79 -17.85 14.58
N LEU A 104 -16.98 -16.80 14.75
CA LEU A 104 -15.70 -16.87 15.47
C LEU A 104 -15.94 -16.94 16.99
N ARG A 105 -16.27 -18.14 17.47
CA ARG A 105 -16.48 -18.51 18.87
C ARG A 105 -15.89 -19.89 19.13
N GLU A 106 -15.61 -20.16 20.40
CA GLU A 106 -14.97 -21.39 20.89
C GLU A 106 -15.61 -22.66 20.31
N GLY A 107 -14.76 -23.52 19.73
CA GLY A 107 -15.03 -24.74 18.97
C GLY A 107 -16.01 -24.64 17.81
N MET A 108 -16.34 -23.42 17.40
CA MET A 108 -17.06 -23.11 16.15
C MET A 108 -16.02 -22.64 15.13
N GLY A 109 -16.07 -21.39 14.66
CA GLY A 109 -15.02 -20.82 13.79
C GLY A 109 -13.70 -20.52 14.50
N GLN A 110 -13.67 -20.49 15.84
CA GLN A 110 -12.43 -20.47 16.62
C GLN A 110 -12.11 -21.90 17.07
N ALA A 111 -10.98 -22.44 16.61
CA ALA A 111 -10.54 -23.79 16.91
C ALA A 111 -10.19 -23.98 18.40
N THR A 112 -10.50 -25.16 18.92
CA THR A 112 -10.30 -25.52 20.33
C THR A 112 -8.99 -26.26 20.53
N GLY A 113 -8.27 -25.97 21.63
CA GLY A 113 -7.02 -26.66 21.96
C GLY A 113 -5.82 -26.31 21.06
N VAL A 114 -5.95 -25.31 20.19
CA VAL A 114 -4.88 -24.85 19.31
C VAL A 114 -3.92 -23.95 20.09
N LYS A 115 -2.62 -24.25 20.00
CA LYS A 115 -1.57 -23.46 20.64
C LYS A 115 -1.31 -22.16 19.88
N ALA A 116 -0.72 -21.20 20.57
CA ALA A 116 -0.30 -19.95 19.97
C ALA A 116 0.63 -20.13 18.76
N GLU A 117 1.48 -21.16 18.71
CA GLU A 117 2.39 -21.40 17.58
C GLU A 117 1.66 -21.77 16.28
N ASP A 118 0.49 -22.39 16.40
CA ASP A 118 -0.31 -22.92 15.28
C ASP A 118 -1.46 -21.99 14.87
N ALA A 119 -1.88 -21.08 15.77
CA ALA A 119 -2.92 -20.08 15.51
C ALA A 119 -2.34 -18.79 14.90
N LEU A 120 -3.15 -18.08 14.13
CA LEU A 120 -2.86 -16.70 13.72
C LEU A 120 -2.77 -15.77 14.94
N ASP A 121 -2.00 -14.70 14.83
CA ASP A 121 -2.01 -13.63 15.85
C ASP A 121 -3.14 -12.64 15.58
N VAL A 122 -3.39 -12.33 14.30
CA VAL A 122 -4.53 -11.50 13.86
C VAL A 122 -5.13 -12.10 12.59
N ILE A 123 -6.45 -12.06 12.45
CA ILE A 123 -7.16 -12.32 11.19
C ILE A 123 -7.93 -11.06 10.76
N ILE A 124 -7.75 -10.65 9.50
CA ILE A 124 -8.60 -9.66 8.84
C ILE A 124 -9.66 -10.43 8.06
N THR A 125 -10.93 -10.35 8.46
CA THR A 125 -11.99 -11.19 7.91
C THR A 125 -12.67 -10.57 6.70
N ASN A 126 -12.99 -11.38 5.68
CA ASN A 126 -13.86 -11.01 4.55
C ASN A 126 -13.48 -9.68 3.85
N VAL A 127 -12.21 -9.42 3.59
CA VAL A 127 -11.78 -8.14 3.04
C VAL A 127 -11.64 -8.19 1.52
N LEU A 128 -12.04 -7.12 0.82
CA LEU A 128 -11.78 -6.97 -0.61
C LEU A 128 -10.36 -6.44 -0.81
N ILE A 129 -9.44 -7.31 -1.22
CA ILE A 129 -8.04 -6.97 -1.49
C ILE A 129 -7.96 -6.34 -2.88
N LEU A 130 -7.38 -5.14 -2.94
CA LEU A 130 -6.89 -4.52 -4.17
C LEU A 130 -5.36 -4.57 -4.13
N ASP A 131 -4.77 -5.34 -5.05
CA ASP A 131 -3.32 -5.37 -5.25
C ASP A 131 -2.94 -5.44 -6.74
N HIS A 132 -1.68 -5.20 -7.08
CA HIS A 132 -1.23 -5.19 -8.47
C HIS A 132 -1.43 -6.55 -9.17
N TRP A 133 -1.43 -7.65 -8.41
CA TRP A 133 -1.63 -9.00 -8.93
C TRP A 133 -3.12 -9.39 -9.03
N GLY A 134 -4.03 -8.75 -8.28
CA GLY A 134 -5.40 -9.25 -8.16
C GLY A 134 -6.37 -8.33 -7.41
N ILE A 135 -7.65 -8.49 -7.73
CA ILE A 135 -8.77 -7.91 -6.99
C ILE A 135 -9.60 -9.06 -6.43
N VAL A 136 -9.30 -9.46 -5.18
CA VAL A 136 -9.74 -10.75 -4.62
C VAL A 136 -10.37 -10.55 -3.25
N LYS A 137 -11.43 -11.31 -2.97
CA LYS A 137 -12.06 -11.39 -1.66
C LYS A 137 -11.46 -12.55 -0.87
N ALA A 138 -10.98 -12.29 0.34
CA ALA A 138 -10.35 -13.31 1.20
C ALA A 138 -10.33 -12.90 2.67
N ASP A 139 -10.02 -13.85 3.55
CA ASP A 139 -9.44 -13.58 4.85
C ASP A 139 -7.92 -13.41 4.71
N VAL A 140 -7.33 -12.54 5.55
CA VAL A 140 -5.88 -12.33 5.62
C VAL A 140 -5.38 -12.60 7.02
N GLY A 141 -4.51 -13.60 7.15
CA GLY A 141 -3.92 -14.01 8.41
C GLY A 141 -2.56 -13.35 8.64
N ILE A 142 -2.30 -12.92 9.86
CA ILE A 142 -1.05 -12.30 10.29
C ILE A 142 -0.42 -13.13 11.40
N LYS A 143 0.89 -13.36 11.29
CA LYS A 143 1.70 -14.02 12.32
C LYS A 143 2.98 -13.21 12.57
N GLY A 144 3.20 -12.80 13.81
CA GLY A 144 4.21 -11.82 14.18
C GLY A 144 3.95 -10.50 13.45
N THR A 145 4.89 -10.10 12.60
CA THR A 145 4.78 -8.88 11.79
C THR A 145 4.43 -9.14 10.34
N ARG A 146 4.19 -10.40 9.94
CA ARG A 146 4.15 -10.84 8.55
C ARG A 146 2.77 -11.32 8.16
N ILE A 147 2.45 -11.17 6.87
CA ILE A 147 1.29 -11.82 6.25
C ILE A 147 1.58 -13.32 6.21
N ALA A 148 0.81 -14.10 6.96
CA ALA A 148 0.99 -15.54 7.10
C ALA A 148 0.20 -16.33 6.06
N GLY A 149 -0.96 -15.81 5.65
CA GLY A 149 -1.81 -16.43 4.63
C GLY A 149 -2.86 -15.47 4.08
N ILE A 150 -3.32 -15.77 2.87
CA ILE A 150 -4.39 -15.06 2.16
C ILE A 150 -5.28 -16.15 1.58
N GLY A 151 -6.54 -16.23 2.03
CA GLY A 151 -7.39 -17.36 1.69
C GLY A 151 -8.58 -17.49 2.62
N LYS A 152 -8.88 -18.71 3.07
CA LYS A 152 -9.96 -18.97 4.03
C LYS A 152 -9.43 -19.27 5.43
N GLY A 153 -9.79 -18.43 6.39
CA GLY A 153 -9.52 -18.65 7.80
C GLY A 153 -10.59 -19.48 8.50
N GLY A 154 -10.34 -19.80 9.77
CA GLY A 154 -11.35 -20.36 10.68
C GLY A 154 -10.87 -21.60 11.41
N ASN A 155 -11.77 -22.56 11.58
CA ASN A 155 -11.52 -23.80 12.31
C ASN A 155 -11.61 -25.02 11.39
N PRO A 156 -10.50 -25.73 11.12
CA PRO A 156 -10.49 -26.89 10.23
C PRO A 156 -11.29 -28.09 10.78
N ASP A 157 -11.67 -28.08 12.06
CA ASP A 157 -12.44 -29.16 12.69
C ASP A 157 -13.92 -29.17 12.26
N VAL A 158 -14.46 -28.00 11.87
CA VAL A 158 -15.89 -27.83 11.58
C VAL A 158 -16.19 -27.05 10.30
N MET A 159 -15.17 -26.47 9.65
CA MET A 159 -15.32 -25.71 8.41
C MET A 159 -14.54 -26.33 7.28
N ASP A 160 -15.13 -26.33 6.09
CA ASP A 160 -14.42 -26.75 4.88
C ASP A 160 -13.46 -25.67 4.41
N GLY A 161 -12.40 -26.09 3.72
CA GLY A 161 -11.50 -25.20 2.97
C GLY A 161 -10.60 -24.29 3.81
N VAL A 162 -10.51 -24.45 5.13
CA VAL A 162 -9.59 -23.65 5.96
C VAL A 162 -8.15 -23.92 5.53
N ASP A 163 -7.46 -22.86 5.10
CA ASP A 163 -6.12 -22.97 4.56
C ASP A 163 -5.08 -23.30 5.64
N LYS A 164 -4.01 -23.98 5.23
CA LYS A 164 -2.92 -24.34 6.15
C LYS A 164 -2.28 -23.07 6.71
N GLY A 165 -2.22 -22.97 8.05
CA GLY A 165 -1.66 -21.80 8.74
C GLY A 165 -2.65 -20.64 8.91
N MET A 166 -3.92 -20.82 8.52
CA MET A 166 -4.99 -19.83 8.67
C MET A 166 -5.96 -20.18 9.80
N VAL A 167 -5.48 -20.91 10.81
CA VAL A 167 -6.31 -21.35 11.94
C VAL A 167 -6.54 -20.18 12.90
N VAL A 168 -7.81 -19.94 13.23
CA VAL A 168 -8.21 -18.99 14.28
C VAL A 168 -8.26 -19.76 15.59
N GLY A 169 -7.45 -19.36 16.57
CA GLY A 169 -7.40 -19.97 17.90
C GLY A 169 -7.74 -18.98 19.01
N VAL A 170 -7.59 -19.41 20.26
CA VAL A 170 -7.82 -18.55 21.44
C VAL A 170 -6.86 -17.35 21.52
N THR A 171 -5.75 -17.37 20.78
CA THR A 171 -4.74 -16.30 20.75
C THR A 171 -4.84 -15.40 19.50
N THR A 172 -5.91 -15.53 18.71
CA THR A 172 -6.10 -14.76 17.48
C THR A 172 -7.01 -13.56 17.72
N GLU A 173 -6.52 -12.36 17.43
CA GLU A 173 -7.33 -11.14 17.38
C GLU A 173 -8.05 -11.00 16.02
N VAL A 174 -9.15 -10.25 15.97
CA VAL A 174 -9.95 -10.06 14.75
C VAL A 174 -10.03 -8.58 14.35
N ILE A 175 -9.75 -8.31 13.07
CA ILE A 175 -10.09 -7.05 12.40
C ILE A 175 -11.20 -7.36 11.39
N ALA A 176 -12.37 -6.75 11.55
CA ALA A 176 -13.48 -6.94 10.63
C ALA A 176 -13.23 -6.19 9.30
N GLY A 177 -12.99 -6.93 8.23
CA GLY A 177 -12.77 -6.40 6.88
C GLY A 177 -14.00 -6.45 5.97
N GLU A 178 -15.10 -7.08 6.41
CA GLU A 178 -16.36 -7.10 5.66
C GLU A 178 -16.84 -5.68 5.29
N GLY A 179 -17.05 -5.45 3.99
CA GLY A 179 -17.46 -4.14 3.45
C GLY A 179 -16.32 -3.12 3.34
N LEU A 180 -15.09 -3.49 3.70
CA LEU A 180 -13.89 -2.68 3.50
C LEU A 180 -13.06 -3.18 2.32
N ILE A 181 -12.31 -2.25 1.75
CA ILE A 181 -11.24 -2.53 0.79
C ILE A 181 -9.92 -2.53 1.55
N MET A 182 -9.00 -3.44 1.23
CA MET A 182 -7.63 -3.44 1.74
C MET A 182 -6.62 -3.31 0.61
N THR A 183 -5.59 -2.51 0.84
CA THR A 183 -4.42 -2.39 -0.03
C THR A 183 -3.15 -2.60 0.80
N ALA A 184 -2.01 -2.80 0.12
CA ALA A 184 -0.73 -2.58 0.76
C ALA A 184 -0.62 -1.10 1.21
N GLY A 185 0.17 -0.85 2.24
CA GLY A 185 0.55 0.50 2.62
C GLY A 185 1.35 1.19 1.52
N GLY A 186 1.03 2.44 1.23
CA GLY A 186 1.69 3.18 0.17
C GLY A 186 3.16 3.50 0.49
N ILE A 187 3.94 3.69 -0.56
CA ILE A 187 5.39 3.91 -0.52
C ILE A 187 5.70 5.16 -1.31
N ASP A 188 6.19 6.17 -0.61
CA ASP A 188 6.63 7.42 -1.23
C ASP A 188 8.16 7.44 -1.31
N THR A 189 8.68 7.60 -2.52
CA THR A 189 10.12 7.54 -2.81
C THR A 189 10.76 8.87 -3.13
N HIS A 190 10.00 9.97 -3.08
CA HIS A 190 10.55 11.31 -3.25
C HIS A 190 10.23 12.20 -2.05
N VAL A 191 10.76 11.82 -0.88
CA VAL A 191 10.47 12.49 0.39
C VAL A 191 11.62 13.43 0.79
N HIS A 192 11.33 14.72 0.89
CA HIS A 192 12.23 15.67 1.55
C HIS A 192 11.95 15.67 3.05
N PHE A 193 12.89 15.19 3.85
CA PHE A 193 12.75 15.17 5.32
C PHE A 193 12.98 16.56 5.93
N ILE A 194 12.09 17.50 5.61
CA ILE A 194 12.12 18.92 6.00
C ILE A 194 11.65 19.12 7.43
N CYS A 195 10.61 18.39 7.84
CA CYS A 195 10.07 18.44 9.20
C CYS A 195 9.55 17.06 9.61
N PRO A 196 9.42 16.73 10.91
CA PRO A 196 8.86 15.45 11.34
C PRO A 196 7.34 15.33 11.12
N GLN A 197 6.61 16.45 11.04
CA GLN A 197 5.14 16.45 10.93
C GLN A 197 4.62 15.80 9.65
N LEU A 198 5.43 15.81 8.57
CA LEU A 198 5.09 15.13 7.32
C LEU A 198 4.86 13.63 7.52
N ALA A 199 5.45 13.00 8.55
CA ALA A 199 5.26 11.59 8.85
C ALA A 199 3.81 11.30 9.28
N ASP A 200 3.21 12.18 10.08
CA ASP A 200 1.81 12.06 10.51
C ASP A 200 0.87 12.23 9.31
N GLU A 201 1.11 13.23 8.46
CA GLU A 201 0.33 13.43 7.23
C GLU A 201 0.46 12.24 6.27
N ALA A 202 1.66 11.67 6.14
CA ALA A 202 1.92 10.50 5.33
C ALA A 202 1.09 9.30 5.80
N ILE A 203 1.22 8.93 7.08
CA ILE A 203 0.52 7.75 7.59
C ILE A 203 -0.99 7.97 7.67
N CYS A 204 -1.47 9.18 7.96
CA CYS A 204 -2.89 9.52 7.90
C CYS A 204 -3.48 9.34 6.50
N SER A 205 -2.69 9.52 5.45
CA SER A 205 -3.11 9.29 4.07
C SER A 205 -3.05 7.83 3.63
N GLY A 206 -2.40 6.95 4.40
CA GLY A 206 -2.20 5.53 4.07
C GLY A 206 -0.80 5.17 3.55
N LEU A 207 0.18 6.07 3.66
CA LEU A 207 1.58 5.75 3.41
C LEU A 207 2.18 5.02 4.62
N THR A 208 3.03 4.02 4.37
CA THR A 208 3.70 3.22 5.42
C THR A 208 5.21 3.16 5.26
N THR A 209 5.74 3.66 4.13
CA THR A 209 7.17 3.69 3.84
C THR A 209 7.54 5.02 3.18
N LEU A 210 8.61 5.64 3.69
CA LEU A 210 9.15 6.90 3.20
C LEU A 210 10.61 6.71 2.78
N VAL A 211 10.92 7.08 1.54
CA VAL A 211 12.27 7.09 0.98
C VAL A 211 12.59 8.46 0.42
N GLY A 212 13.77 8.96 0.76
CA GLY A 212 14.27 10.24 0.28
C GLY A 212 15.41 10.74 1.18
N GLY A 213 15.59 12.04 1.34
CA GLY A 213 16.73 12.56 2.10
C GLY A 213 16.46 13.91 2.74
N GLY A 214 17.21 14.23 3.79
CA GLY A 214 17.06 15.49 4.49
C GLY A 214 17.63 15.49 5.89
N THR A 215 17.76 16.69 6.46
CA THR A 215 18.28 16.92 7.82
C THR A 215 17.46 17.98 8.58
N GLY A 216 16.18 18.12 8.24
CA GLY A 216 15.33 19.23 8.69
C GLY A 216 15.31 20.39 7.69
N PRO A 217 14.89 21.61 8.09
CA PRO A 217 14.61 22.73 7.17
C PRO A 217 15.88 23.49 6.76
N ALA A 218 16.98 22.78 6.49
CA ALA A 218 18.17 23.37 5.88
C ALA A 218 17.93 23.59 4.39
N HIS A 219 18.49 24.66 3.80
CA HIS A 219 18.32 24.98 2.37
C HIS A 219 18.64 23.80 1.43
N GLY A 220 19.68 23.02 1.75
CA GLY A 220 19.99 21.81 0.99
C GLY A 220 18.87 20.76 1.01
N THR A 221 18.14 20.63 2.12
CA THR A 221 16.99 19.70 2.25
C THR A 221 15.70 20.29 1.70
N LEU A 222 15.50 21.61 1.84
CA LEU A 222 14.38 22.32 1.21
C LEU A 222 14.40 22.17 -0.31
N ALA A 223 15.60 22.04 -0.89
CA ALA A 223 15.78 21.86 -2.34
C ALA A 223 16.01 20.41 -2.76
N THR A 224 16.65 19.57 -1.95
CA THR A 224 17.14 18.26 -2.41
C THR A 224 16.91 17.14 -1.39
N THR A 225 16.55 15.96 -1.89
CA THR A 225 16.46 14.70 -1.13
C THR A 225 17.83 14.12 -0.79
N CYS A 226 18.64 14.88 -0.04
CA CYS A 226 19.98 14.47 0.38
C CYS A 226 20.14 14.55 1.91
N THR A 227 20.58 13.44 2.52
CA THR A 227 21.18 13.40 3.85
C THR A 227 22.69 13.28 3.69
N PRO A 228 23.45 14.40 3.72
CA PRO A 228 24.78 14.43 3.09
C PRO A 228 25.93 13.93 3.96
N SER A 229 25.83 13.97 5.29
CA SER A 229 26.93 13.62 6.20
C SER A 229 26.66 12.33 6.97
N PRO A 230 27.69 11.53 7.30
CA PRO A 230 27.53 10.34 8.15
C PRO A 230 26.87 10.62 9.51
N ASP A 231 27.24 11.72 10.15
CA ASP A 231 26.61 12.14 11.42
C ASP A 231 25.14 12.51 11.24
N GLY A 232 24.80 13.19 10.14
CA GLY A 232 23.42 13.50 9.78
C GLY A 232 22.60 12.24 9.49
N MET A 233 23.20 11.26 8.81
CA MET A 233 22.58 9.95 8.57
C MET A 233 22.28 9.21 9.88
N ALA A 234 23.26 9.14 10.78
CA ALA A 234 23.08 8.53 12.10
C ALA A 234 21.98 9.24 12.91
N LEU A 235 21.96 10.58 12.89
CA LEU A 235 20.94 11.38 13.55
C LEU A 235 19.53 11.11 12.98
N MET A 236 19.38 11.07 11.65
CA MET A 236 18.07 10.85 11.02
C MET A 236 17.53 9.46 11.32
N LEU A 237 18.38 8.43 11.24
CA LEU A 237 18.01 7.06 11.64
C LEU A 237 17.55 6.99 13.09
N GLN A 238 18.20 7.70 14.00
CA GLN A 238 17.79 7.78 15.41
C GLN A 238 16.50 8.58 15.60
N ALA A 239 16.35 9.69 14.87
CA ALA A 239 15.21 10.59 14.99
C ALA A 239 13.89 9.96 14.52
N THR A 240 13.95 9.01 13.58
CA THR A 240 12.78 8.31 13.05
C THR A 240 12.50 6.96 13.71
N ASP A 241 13.31 6.52 14.68
CA ASP A 241 13.19 5.20 15.34
C ASP A 241 11.86 5.02 16.11
N ASN A 242 11.18 6.12 16.43
CA ASN A 242 9.88 6.16 17.10
C ASN A 242 8.70 6.53 16.19
N MET A 243 8.92 6.64 14.87
CA MET A 243 7.85 6.90 13.90
C MET A 243 7.34 5.59 13.29
N PRO A 244 6.02 5.33 13.27
CA PRO A 244 5.43 4.05 12.83
C PRO A 244 5.43 3.85 11.30
N LEU A 245 6.57 4.08 10.65
CA LEU A 245 6.80 4.05 9.21
C LEU A 245 8.12 3.32 8.93
N ASN A 246 8.25 2.74 7.74
CA ASN A 246 9.56 2.31 7.26
C ASN A 246 10.31 3.50 6.66
N PHE A 247 11.63 3.57 6.83
CA PHE A 247 12.45 4.68 6.35
C PHE A 247 13.61 4.19 5.51
N GLY A 248 13.92 4.93 4.45
CA GLY A 248 15.17 4.82 3.70
C GLY A 248 15.72 6.19 3.38
N PHE A 249 16.99 6.42 3.68
CA PHE A 249 17.63 7.72 3.48
C PHE A 249 18.60 7.71 2.29
N THR A 250 18.57 8.75 1.46
CA THR A 250 19.46 8.92 0.30
C THR A 250 20.57 9.91 0.61
N GLY A 251 21.79 9.56 0.22
CA GLY A 251 22.96 10.45 0.27
C GLY A 251 22.98 11.42 -0.90
N LYS A 252 23.94 12.35 -0.89
CA LYS A 252 24.20 13.23 -2.05
C LYS A 252 25.09 12.50 -3.06
N GLY A 253 24.65 12.40 -4.31
CA GLY A 253 25.36 11.74 -5.42
C GLY A 253 26.26 12.65 -6.26
N ASN A 254 26.17 13.97 -6.09
CA ASN A 254 26.86 14.94 -6.95
C ASN A 254 28.35 15.09 -6.59
N THR A 255 29.20 14.28 -7.21
CA THR A 255 30.67 14.42 -7.21
C THR A 255 31.25 13.64 -8.37
N SER A 256 32.36 14.12 -8.94
CA SER A 256 33.10 13.44 -10.02
C SER A 256 34.15 12.45 -9.50
N ARG A 257 34.18 12.19 -8.19
CA ARG A 257 35.08 11.25 -7.51
C ARG A 257 34.32 10.44 -6.43
N PRO A 258 34.69 9.18 -6.18
CA PRO A 258 33.84 8.24 -5.45
C PRO A 258 33.93 8.33 -3.91
N GLU A 259 34.99 8.89 -3.35
CA GLU A 259 35.38 8.69 -1.94
C GLU A 259 34.26 9.08 -0.96
N GLY A 260 33.67 10.27 -1.14
CA GLY A 260 32.59 10.75 -0.28
C GLY A 260 31.25 10.01 -0.48
N LEU A 261 31.02 9.41 -1.66
CA LEU A 261 29.81 8.61 -1.92
C LEU A 261 29.85 7.31 -1.12
N ILE A 262 31.03 6.69 -1.05
CA ILE A 262 31.26 5.46 -0.30
C ILE A 262 31.04 5.71 1.21
N ASP A 263 31.49 6.84 1.73
CA ASP A 263 31.33 7.18 3.15
C ASP A 263 29.85 7.28 3.55
N ILE A 264 29.00 7.92 2.74
CA ILE A 264 27.57 8.09 3.06
C ILE A 264 26.78 6.80 2.88
N ILE A 265 27.15 5.95 1.90
CA ILE A 265 26.58 4.60 1.75
C ILE A 265 26.86 3.77 3.00
N LYS A 266 28.12 3.74 3.46
CA LYS A 266 28.52 3.03 4.69
C LYS A 266 27.84 3.56 5.95
N ALA A 267 27.52 4.86 5.97
CA ALA A 267 26.78 5.46 7.08
C ALA A 267 25.31 4.99 7.15
N GLY A 268 24.77 4.43 6.07
CA GLY A 268 23.42 3.87 6.02
C GLY A 268 22.54 4.36 4.87
N ALA A 269 23.07 5.13 3.91
CA ALA A 269 22.27 5.53 2.75
C ALA A 269 21.83 4.29 1.93
N ILE A 270 20.57 4.23 1.51
CA ILE A 270 20.03 3.17 0.63
C ILE A 270 20.16 3.50 -0.86
N GLY A 271 20.64 4.70 -1.16
CA GLY A 271 20.69 5.25 -2.50
C GLY A 271 21.30 6.64 -2.48
N LEU A 272 21.47 7.22 -3.67
CA LEU A 272 22.07 8.54 -3.85
C LEU A 272 21.17 9.41 -4.72
N LYS A 273 21.04 10.69 -4.38
CA LYS A 273 20.35 11.70 -5.20
C LYS A 273 21.36 12.54 -5.97
N LEU A 274 21.23 12.56 -7.29
CA LEU A 274 21.82 13.57 -8.17
C LEU A 274 20.83 14.73 -8.33
N HIS A 275 21.26 15.95 -8.01
CA HIS A 275 20.43 17.15 -8.12
C HIS A 275 21.14 18.31 -8.81
N GLU A 276 20.42 19.08 -9.65
CA GLU A 276 21.01 20.17 -10.43
C GLU A 276 21.58 21.29 -9.55
N ASP A 277 20.93 21.61 -8.44
CA ASP A 277 21.42 22.54 -7.39
C ASP A 277 22.80 22.15 -6.82
N TRP A 278 23.20 20.89 -6.94
CA TRP A 278 24.54 20.40 -6.59
C TRP A 278 25.42 20.08 -7.82
N GLY A 279 24.90 20.29 -9.03
CA GLY A 279 25.55 20.04 -10.32
C GLY A 279 25.33 18.62 -10.85
N THR A 280 24.26 18.40 -11.63
CA THR A 280 23.97 17.11 -12.30
C THR A 280 24.68 17.01 -13.65
N THR A 281 26.01 17.06 -13.62
CA THR A 281 26.83 17.00 -14.83
C THR A 281 27.09 15.55 -15.27
N PRO A 282 27.43 15.29 -16.56
CA PRO A 282 27.80 13.96 -17.03
C PRO A 282 28.89 13.25 -16.19
N ALA A 283 29.87 14.01 -15.67
CA ALA A 283 30.93 13.45 -14.83
C ALA A 283 30.42 12.98 -13.46
N ALA A 284 29.51 13.76 -12.84
CA ALA A 284 28.88 13.37 -11.59
C ALA A 284 27.93 12.18 -11.77
N ILE A 285 27.14 12.19 -12.86
CA ILE A 285 26.25 11.08 -13.24
C ILE A 285 27.05 9.78 -13.39
N ASP A 286 28.13 9.80 -14.17
CA ASP A 286 28.93 8.61 -14.44
C ASP A 286 29.59 8.04 -13.19
N ASN A 287 30.15 8.91 -12.33
CA ASN A 287 30.76 8.50 -11.07
C ASN A 287 29.73 7.93 -10.10
N CYS A 288 28.60 8.61 -9.91
CA CYS A 288 27.53 8.17 -9.01
C CYS A 288 26.99 6.79 -9.39
N LEU A 289 26.68 6.59 -10.68
CA LEU A 289 26.21 5.29 -11.18
C LEU A 289 27.29 4.20 -11.08
N SER A 290 28.58 4.54 -11.21
CA SER A 290 29.66 3.55 -11.02
C SER A 290 29.74 3.07 -9.56
N VAL A 291 29.59 3.99 -8.60
CA VAL A 291 29.54 3.64 -7.17
C VAL A 291 28.27 2.85 -6.85
N ALA A 292 27.13 3.21 -7.44
CA ALA A 292 25.87 2.53 -7.23
C ALA A 292 25.91 1.05 -7.65
N GLU A 293 26.51 0.74 -8.79
CA GLU A 293 26.72 -0.64 -9.27
C GLU A 293 27.62 -1.44 -8.32
N GLU A 294 28.66 -0.82 -7.72
CA GLU A 294 29.55 -1.50 -6.76
C GLU A 294 28.86 -1.81 -5.43
N HIS A 295 27.89 -0.99 -5.03
CA HIS A 295 27.25 -1.05 -3.71
C HIS A 295 25.81 -1.57 -3.71
N ASP A 296 25.26 -1.91 -4.88
CA ASP A 296 23.87 -2.36 -5.08
C ASP A 296 22.85 -1.41 -4.43
N VAL A 297 22.94 -0.12 -4.78
CA VAL A 297 22.03 0.93 -4.32
C VAL A 297 21.42 1.68 -5.50
N GLN A 298 20.21 2.20 -5.33
CA GLN A 298 19.56 2.97 -6.39
C GLN A 298 20.12 4.40 -6.51
N VAL A 299 20.18 4.94 -7.73
CA VAL A 299 20.44 6.36 -7.98
C VAL A 299 19.15 7.04 -8.42
N THR A 300 18.79 8.11 -7.72
CA THR A 300 17.71 9.00 -8.10
C THR A 300 18.27 10.27 -8.72
N ILE A 301 17.61 10.82 -9.73
CA ILE A 301 18.13 11.97 -10.47
C ILE A 301 17.08 13.04 -10.73
N HIS A 302 17.51 14.28 -10.50
CA HIS A 302 16.95 15.52 -10.99
C HIS A 302 17.99 16.12 -11.96
N THR A 303 17.65 16.18 -13.25
CA THR A 303 18.59 16.51 -14.32
C THR A 303 18.83 18.02 -14.49
N ASP A 304 19.81 18.40 -15.31
CA ASP A 304 20.23 19.78 -15.54
C ASP A 304 19.17 20.55 -16.35
N THR A 305 18.26 21.27 -15.66
CA THR A 305 17.17 22.01 -16.33
C THR A 305 17.71 23.06 -17.29
N LEU A 306 18.82 23.69 -16.90
CA LEU A 306 19.46 24.77 -17.63
C LEU A 306 20.12 24.31 -18.93
N ASN A 307 20.31 23.00 -19.09
CA ASN A 307 21.17 22.41 -20.12
C ASN A 307 22.58 23.03 -20.10
N GLU A 308 23.09 23.36 -18.91
CA GLU A 308 24.37 24.04 -18.74
C GLU A 308 25.52 23.16 -19.25
N SER A 309 25.52 21.91 -18.82
CA SER A 309 26.59 20.96 -19.07
C SER A 309 26.28 19.97 -20.20
N ALA A 310 25.00 19.77 -20.49
CA ALA A 310 24.48 18.75 -21.42
C ALA A 310 23.01 19.03 -21.76
N CYS A 311 22.56 18.63 -22.95
CA CYS A 311 21.12 18.40 -23.20
C CYS A 311 20.75 16.97 -22.78
N VAL A 312 19.45 16.64 -22.85
CA VAL A 312 18.92 15.34 -22.40
C VAL A 312 19.64 14.14 -23.04
N GLU A 313 20.06 14.23 -24.31
CA GLU A 313 20.76 13.14 -25.00
C GLU A 313 22.12 12.83 -24.38
N GLN A 314 22.88 13.85 -23.98
CA GLN A 314 24.19 13.64 -23.37
C GLN A 314 24.06 13.13 -21.93
N THR A 315 23.03 13.55 -21.20
CA THR A 315 22.68 12.97 -19.90
C THR A 315 22.29 11.50 -20.02
N ILE A 316 21.44 11.14 -21.00
CA ILE A 316 21.10 9.74 -21.31
C ILE A 316 22.36 8.93 -21.67
N ALA A 317 23.25 9.51 -22.49
CA ALA A 317 24.53 8.88 -22.83
C ALA A 317 25.42 8.66 -21.59
N ALA A 318 25.41 9.58 -20.62
CA ALA A 318 26.16 9.47 -19.38
C ALA A 318 25.65 8.33 -18.47
N PHE A 319 24.38 7.93 -18.59
CA PHE A 319 23.87 6.75 -17.88
C PHE A 319 24.57 5.48 -18.33
N LYS A 320 25.03 5.40 -19.59
CA LYS A 320 25.66 4.20 -20.18
C LYS A 320 24.81 2.95 -20.00
N ASN A 321 23.48 3.10 -20.15
CA ASN A 321 22.48 2.05 -20.00
C ASN A 321 22.44 1.37 -18.61
N ARG A 322 23.01 2.01 -17.56
CA ARG A 322 22.86 1.56 -16.16
C ARG A 322 21.51 1.99 -15.61
N THR A 323 20.99 1.24 -14.64
CA THR A 323 19.70 1.52 -14.02
C THR A 323 19.72 2.87 -13.31
N ILE A 324 18.67 3.68 -13.52
CA ILE A 324 18.51 4.96 -12.83
C ILE A 324 17.03 5.30 -12.64
N HIS A 325 16.70 5.89 -11.50
CA HIS A 325 15.36 6.39 -11.20
C HIS A 325 15.28 7.89 -11.48
N THR A 326 14.52 8.28 -12.51
CA THR A 326 14.26 9.69 -12.81
C THR A 326 13.07 10.20 -12.01
N TYR A 327 13.31 11.15 -11.12
CA TYR A 327 12.24 11.87 -10.44
C TYR A 327 11.52 12.82 -11.40
N HIS A 328 10.28 13.19 -11.04
CA HIS A 328 9.39 14.15 -11.73
C HIS A 328 9.65 14.22 -13.24
N SER A 329 9.53 13.06 -13.89
CA SER A 329 10.05 12.80 -15.24
C SER A 329 9.41 13.69 -16.31
N GLU A 330 8.28 14.32 -16.03
CA GLU A 330 7.64 15.33 -16.88
C GLU A 330 8.42 16.65 -16.95
N GLY A 331 9.10 17.03 -15.86
CA GLY A 331 10.03 18.15 -15.81
C GLY A 331 9.57 19.42 -15.08
N ALA A 332 8.31 19.57 -14.68
CA ALA A 332 7.88 20.73 -13.87
C ALA A 332 8.63 20.78 -12.52
N GLY A 333 8.76 19.62 -11.86
CA GLY A 333 9.59 19.45 -10.66
C GLY A 333 11.10 19.61 -10.93
N GLY A 334 11.52 19.61 -12.19
CA GLY A 334 12.88 19.89 -12.65
C GLY A 334 13.46 18.84 -13.59
N GLY A 335 14.38 19.29 -14.44
CA GLY A 335 15.04 18.49 -15.46
C GLY A 335 15.11 19.19 -16.81
N HIS A 336 15.96 18.68 -17.71
CA HIS A 336 16.26 19.24 -19.03
C HIS A 336 15.03 19.88 -19.70
N ALA A 337 15.06 21.20 -19.89
CA ALA A 337 13.99 21.93 -20.53
C ALA A 337 14.18 21.93 -22.07
N PRO A 338 13.15 21.61 -22.88
CA PRO A 338 11.78 21.25 -22.49
C PRO A 338 11.49 19.73 -22.46
N ASP A 339 12.49 18.88 -22.74
CA ASP A 339 12.28 17.54 -23.29
C ASP A 339 12.74 16.38 -22.40
N ILE A 340 12.97 16.61 -21.10
CA ILE A 340 13.29 15.55 -20.12
C ILE A 340 12.30 14.37 -20.16
N ILE A 341 11.03 14.61 -20.48
CA ILE A 341 9.98 13.56 -20.55
C ILE A 341 10.31 12.44 -21.54
N ARG A 342 11.20 12.68 -22.51
CA ARG A 342 11.73 11.66 -23.42
C ARG A 342 12.34 10.46 -22.69
N ILE A 343 12.85 10.67 -21.47
CA ILE A 343 13.49 9.64 -20.64
C ILE A 343 12.56 8.47 -20.30
N CYS A 344 11.23 8.67 -20.37
CA CYS A 344 10.25 7.61 -20.18
C CYS A 344 10.30 6.51 -21.27
N GLY A 345 11.01 6.76 -22.39
CA GLY A 345 11.24 5.79 -23.45
C GLY A 345 12.51 4.95 -23.29
N GLU A 346 13.34 5.23 -22.30
CA GLU A 346 14.63 4.56 -22.11
C GLU A 346 14.49 3.31 -21.23
N SER A 347 14.99 2.16 -21.71
CA SER A 347 14.74 0.87 -21.06
C SER A 347 15.40 0.68 -19.68
N ASN A 348 16.48 1.43 -19.42
CA ASN A 348 17.22 1.40 -18.15
C ASN A 348 16.70 2.42 -17.14
N VAL A 349 15.66 3.18 -17.48
CA VAL A 349 15.11 4.23 -16.64
C VAL A 349 13.87 3.73 -15.91
N LEU A 350 13.77 4.07 -14.63
CA LEU A 350 12.61 3.84 -13.78
C LEU A 350 11.91 5.19 -13.51
N PRO A 351 10.97 5.63 -14.36
CA PRO A 351 10.41 6.98 -14.28
C PRO A 351 9.35 7.10 -13.18
N SER A 352 9.46 8.14 -12.35
CA SER A 352 8.41 8.58 -11.44
C SER A 352 7.92 9.99 -11.75
N SER A 353 6.70 10.28 -11.30
CA SER A 353 6.13 11.62 -11.21
C SER A 353 6.01 12.09 -9.77
N THR A 354 6.00 13.40 -9.60
CA THR A 354 5.61 14.04 -8.33
C THR A 354 4.17 14.53 -8.45
N ASN A 355 3.52 14.78 -7.32
CA ASN A 355 2.06 14.82 -7.31
C ASN A 355 1.37 16.16 -7.63
N PRO A 356 1.99 17.36 -7.58
CA PRO A 356 1.22 18.58 -7.83
C PRO A 356 0.75 18.74 -9.26
N THR A 357 1.48 18.20 -10.24
CA THR A 357 1.05 18.21 -11.64
C THR A 357 -0.14 17.28 -11.88
N ARG A 358 -0.53 16.44 -10.91
CA ARG A 358 -1.36 15.26 -11.11
C ARG A 358 -2.80 15.48 -10.61
N PRO A 359 -3.81 15.27 -11.47
CA PRO A 359 -3.74 15.33 -12.93
C PRO A 359 -3.62 16.77 -13.44
N PHE A 360 -3.47 16.93 -14.76
CA PHE A 360 -3.55 18.25 -15.37
C PHE A 360 -4.97 18.84 -15.19
N THR A 361 -5.10 19.97 -14.49
CA THR A 361 -6.36 20.68 -14.25
C THR A 361 -6.26 22.15 -14.64
N THR A 362 -7.39 22.87 -14.55
CA THR A 362 -7.49 24.29 -14.93
C THR A 362 -6.45 25.19 -14.23
N ASN A 363 -6.16 24.94 -12.94
CA ASN A 363 -5.26 25.81 -12.17
C ASN A 363 -3.82 25.29 -12.13
N THR A 364 -3.52 24.15 -12.74
CA THR A 364 -2.22 23.49 -12.58
C THR A 364 -1.07 24.37 -13.06
N VAL A 365 -1.19 24.99 -14.23
CA VAL A 365 -0.11 25.83 -14.80
C VAL A 365 0.13 27.07 -13.94
N ASP A 366 -0.93 27.82 -13.61
CA ASP A 366 -0.82 29.06 -12.82
C ASP A 366 -0.23 28.79 -11.43
N GLU A 367 -0.71 27.73 -10.75
CA GLU A 367 -0.18 27.33 -9.45
C GLU A 367 1.31 26.96 -9.51
N HIS A 368 1.73 26.24 -10.55
CA HIS A 368 3.11 25.76 -10.66
C HIS A 368 4.08 26.88 -11.02
N LEU A 369 3.64 27.86 -11.82
CA LEU A 369 4.48 29.02 -12.15
C LEU A 369 4.82 29.80 -10.88
N ASP A 370 3.82 30.14 -10.07
CA ASP A 370 4.02 30.84 -8.80
C ASP A 370 4.85 30.01 -7.81
N MET A 371 4.56 28.72 -7.70
CA MET A 371 5.31 27.80 -6.83
C MET A 371 6.78 27.73 -7.21
N LEU A 372 7.09 27.60 -8.51
CA LEU A 372 8.46 27.54 -9.01
C LEU A 372 9.22 28.83 -8.72
N MET A 373 8.58 30.00 -8.94
CA MET A 373 9.17 31.30 -8.66
C MET A 373 9.56 31.44 -7.18
N VAL A 374 8.72 30.95 -6.26
CA VAL A 374 9.00 30.94 -4.83
C VAL A 374 10.12 29.94 -4.47
N CYS A 375 10.03 28.70 -4.93
CA CYS A 375 10.99 27.64 -4.57
C CYS A 375 12.42 27.97 -5.02
N HIS A 376 12.58 28.60 -6.19
CA HIS A 376 13.89 28.96 -6.74
C HIS A 376 14.30 30.42 -6.49
N HIS A 377 13.56 31.16 -5.65
CA HIS A 377 13.87 32.56 -5.31
C HIS A 377 14.01 33.48 -6.55
N LEU A 378 13.16 33.25 -7.55
CA LEU A 378 13.16 33.98 -8.81
C LEU A 378 12.41 35.32 -8.68
N ASP A 379 12.84 36.35 -9.42
CA ASP A 379 12.18 37.66 -9.45
C ASP A 379 11.23 37.77 -10.64
N SER A 380 9.95 37.99 -10.37
CA SER A 380 8.92 38.20 -11.41
C SER A 380 9.15 39.44 -12.28
N ASN A 381 10.03 40.35 -11.86
CA ASN A 381 10.43 41.53 -12.63
C ASN A 381 11.68 41.29 -13.50
N ASN A 382 12.35 40.15 -13.32
CA ASN A 382 13.50 39.74 -14.11
C ASN A 382 13.02 38.89 -15.31
N ARG A 383 13.41 39.26 -16.52
CA ARG A 383 12.94 38.60 -17.74
C ARG A 383 13.52 37.21 -17.91
N GLU A 384 14.78 37.03 -17.54
CA GLU A 384 15.49 35.76 -17.61
C GLU A 384 14.90 34.75 -16.62
N ASP A 385 14.55 35.21 -15.41
CA ASP A 385 13.90 34.39 -14.38
C ASP A 385 12.51 33.91 -14.82
N VAL A 386 11.70 34.82 -15.39
CA VAL A 386 10.38 34.46 -15.95
C VAL A 386 10.54 33.51 -17.14
N ALA A 387 11.51 33.76 -18.03
CA ALA A 387 11.76 32.88 -19.18
C ALA A 387 12.20 31.47 -18.73
N PHE A 388 13.01 31.36 -17.68
CA PHE A 388 13.36 30.08 -17.07
C PHE A 388 12.12 29.36 -16.53
N ALA A 389 11.26 30.08 -15.79
CA ALA A 389 10.04 29.52 -15.23
C ALA A 389 9.05 29.04 -16.30
N GLU A 390 8.81 29.86 -17.34
CA GLU A 390 7.99 29.52 -18.51
C GLU A 390 8.57 28.35 -19.30
N SER A 391 9.90 28.22 -19.35
CA SER A 391 10.55 27.08 -20.02
C SER A 391 10.31 25.77 -19.29
N ARG A 392 10.10 25.79 -17.96
CA ARG A 392 9.96 24.61 -17.09
C ARG A 392 8.50 24.19 -16.88
N ILE A 393 7.58 25.15 -16.69
CA ILE A 393 6.17 24.87 -16.47
C ILE A 393 5.42 24.87 -17.80
N ARG A 394 5.11 23.68 -18.33
CA ARG A 394 4.57 23.50 -19.68
C ARG A 394 3.28 22.70 -19.67
N ALA A 395 2.19 23.28 -20.17
CA ALA A 395 0.89 22.61 -20.21
C ALA A 395 0.92 21.31 -21.04
N GLU A 396 1.70 21.29 -22.11
CA GLU A 396 1.80 20.18 -23.05
C GLU A 396 2.44 18.95 -22.43
N THR A 397 3.54 19.11 -21.70
CA THR A 397 4.23 17.99 -21.04
C THR A 397 3.45 17.50 -19.82
N ILE A 398 2.83 18.40 -19.05
CA ILE A 398 1.90 18.05 -17.95
C ILE A 398 0.70 17.26 -18.48
N ALA A 399 0.15 17.63 -19.63
CA ALA A 399 -0.93 16.88 -20.29
C ALA A 399 -0.45 15.52 -20.82
N ALA A 400 0.76 15.45 -21.38
CA ALA A 400 1.36 14.20 -21.84
C ALA A 400 1.62 13.23 -20.67
N GLU A 401 2.03 13.75 -19.51
CA GLU A 401 2.26 12.98 -18.28
C GLU A 401 1.02 12.20 -17.84
N ASP A 402 -0.18 12.78 -17.95
CA ASP A 402 -1.44 12.06 -17.66
C ASP A 402 -1.59 10.82 -18.55
N ILE A 403 -1.32 10.98 -19.85
CA ILE A 403 -1.45 9.90 -20.84
C ILE A 403 -0.36 8.84 -20.64
N LEU A 404 0.88 9.26 -20.34
CA LEU A 404 2.00 8.35 -20.09
C LEU A 404 1.79 7.53 -18.81
N HIS A 405 1.18 8.10 -17.78
CA HIS A 405 0.73 7.34 -16.62
C HIS A 405 -0.29 6.27 -17.01
N ASP A 406 -1.30 6.64 -17.80
CA ASP A 406 -2.38 5.75 -18.22
C ASP A 406 -1.89 4.62 -19.13
N MET A 407 -0.88 4.91 -19.97
CA MET A 407 -0.21 3.93 -20.83
C MET A 407 0.74 3.01 -20.06
N GLY A 408 1.14 3.39 -18.84
CA GLY A 408 2.14 2.65 -18.04
C GLY A 408 3.59 2.99 -18.40
N ALA A 409 3.84 4.07 -19.15
CA ALA A 409 5.18 4.55 -19.49
C ALA A 409 5.83 5.33 -18.33
N ILE A 410 5.04 5.90 -17.43
CA ILE A 410 5.53 6.35 -16.11
C ILE A 410 5.13 5.30 -15.07
N SER A 411 6.13 4.82 -14.34
CA SER A 411 6.00 3.61 -13.52
C SER A 411 5.67 3.91 -12.07
N MET A 412 5.95 5.10 -11.56
CA MET A 412 5.81 5.43 -10.14
C MET A 412 5.16 6.80 -9.89
N MET A 413 4.50 6.93 -8.74
CA MET A 413 3.97 8.18 -8.18
C MET A 413 4.67 8.45 -6.85
N SER A 414 5.02 9.71 -6.60
CA SER A 414 5.72 10.16 -5.39
C SER A 414 5.23 11.56 -5.00
N SER A 415 5.62 12.06 -3.82
CA SER A 415 5.17 13.39 -3.37
C SER A 415 6.03 14.53 -3.94
N ASP A 416 7.30 14.58 -3.56
CA ASP A 416 8.16 15.79 -3.46
C ASP A 416 7.87 16.66 -2.22
N SER A 417 7.69 16.01 -1.06
CA SER A 417 7.06 16.58 0.13
C SER A 417 7.61 17.96 0.56
N GLN A 418 6.78 19.00 0.48
CA GLN A 418 7.13 20.41 0.79
C GLN A 418 8.21 21.05 -0.10
N ALA A 419 8.63 20.38 -1.17
CA ALA A 419 9.63 20.85 -2.13
C ALA A 419 9.09 20.75 -3.56
N MET A 420 7.91 21.34 -3.80
CA MET A 420 7.06 21.13 -4.99
C MET A 420 6.23 19.83 -4.95
N GLY A 421 5.74 19.46 -3.77
CA GLY A 421 4.96 18.23 -3.57
C GLY A 421 4.21 18.14 -2.25
N ARG A 422 3.25 17.23 -2.18
CA ARG A 422 2.31 17.09 -1.04
C ARG A 422 2.29 15.68 -0.47
N ILE A 423 2.87 15.45 0.70
CA ILE A 423 3.05 14.07 1.19
C ILE A 423 1.73 13.29 1.39
N GLY A 424 0.68 13.95 1.86
CA GLY A 424 -0.62 13.33 2.10
C GLY A 424 -1.47 13.09 0.85
N GLU A 425 -0.97 13.39 -0.35
CA GLU A 425 -1.75 13.33 -1.59
C GLU A 425 -1.21 12.34 -2.63
N VAL A 426 -0.17 11.55 -2.33
CA VAL A 426 0.38 10.55 -3.27
C VAL A 426 -0.71 9.58 -3.77
N ILE A 427 -1.48 9.03 -2.83
CA ILE A 427 -2.57 8.08 -3.12
C ILE A 427 -3.72 8.80 -3.84
N THR A 428 -4.20 9.92 -3.29
CA THR A 428 -5.31 10.69 -3.86
C THR A 428 -5.04 11.13 -5.29
N ARG A 429 -3.85 11.66 -5.58
CA ARG A 429 -3.48 12.11 -6.93
C ARG A 429 -3.36 10.97 -7.92
N THR A 430 -2.90 9.80 -7.47
CA THR A 430 -2.91 8.58 -8.30
C THR A 430 -4.31 8.27 -8.79
N TRP A 431 -5.30 8.27 -7.89
CA TRP A 431 -6.68 7.94 -8.23
C TRP A 431 -7.40 9.03 -9.02
N GLN A 432 -7.09 10.30 -8.77
CA GLN A 432 -7.60 11.42 -9.57
C GLN A 432 -7.09 11.35 -11.02
N THR A 433 -5.83 10.99 -11.24
CA THR A 433 -5.29 10.77 -12.60
C THR A 433 -5.98 9.59 -13.29
N ALA A 434 -6.10 8.45 -12.62
CA ALA A 434 -6.82 7.29 -13.15
C ALA A 434 -8.28 7.62 -13.50
N HIS A 435 -8.97 8.36 -12.62
CA HIS A 435 -10.33 8.85 -12.85
C HIS A 435 -10.42 9.74 -14.10
N LYS A 436 -9.57 10.78 -14.19
CA LYS A 436 -9.56 11.70 -15.33
C LYS A 436 -9.34 10.94 -16.64
N MET A 437 -8.36 10.04 -16.67
CA MET A 437 -8.05 9.24 -17.85
C MET A 437 -9.18 8.30 -18.22
N ARG A 438 -9.86 7.70 -17.23
CA ARG A 438 -11.06 6.90 -17.46
C ARG A 438 -12.20 7.70 -18.10
N VAL A 439 -12.41 8.94 -17.67
CA VAL A 439 -13.45 9.83 -18.19
C VAL A 439 -13.13 10.31 -19.60
N GLN A 440 -11.88 10.74 -19.85
CA GLN A 440 -11.50 11.35 -21.13
C GLN A 440 -11.16 10.32 -22.21
N ARG A 441 -10.57 9.17 -21.85
CA ARG A 441 -10.07 8.17 -22.80
C ARG A 441 -10.89 6.87 -22.81
N GLY A 442 -11.83 6.72 -21.87
CA GLY A 442 -12.61 5.49 -21.70
C GLY A 442 -11.83 4.36 -21.05
N PRO A 443 -12.37 3.12 -21.06
CA PRO A 443 -11.65 1.94 -20.56
C PRO A 443 -10.38 1.67 -21.37
N LEU A 444 -9.35 1.10 -20.72
CA LEU A 444 -8.14 0.65 -21.42
C LEU A 444 -8.46 -0.49 -22.39
N ALA A 445 -7.52 -0.84 -23.26
CA ALA A 445 -7.72 -1.97 -24.17
C ALA A 445 -7.81 -3.28 -23.39
N GLU A 446 -6.98 -3.42 -22.36
CA GLU A 446 -6.92 -4.56 -21.45
C GLU A 446 -8.20 -4.69 -20.61
N ASP A 447 -8.81 -3.58 -20.19
CA ASP A 447 -10.11 -3.57 -19.47
C ASP A 447 -11.31 -3.96 -20.37
N LYS A 448 -11.12 -3.99 -21.70
CA LYS A 448 -12.16 -4.37 -22.67
C LYS A 448 -12.06 -5.84 -23.09
N ASP A 449 -11.01 -6.54 -22.69
CA ASP A 449 -10.83 -7.94 -23.04
C ASP A 449 -11.98 -8.76 -22.43
N PRO A 450 -12.76 -9.52 -23.23
CA PRO A 450 -13.83 -10.37 -22.70
C PRO A 450 -13.34 -11.45 -21.71
N GLY A 451 -12.04 -11.74 -21.68
CA GLY A 451 -11.42 -12.61 -20.67
C GLY A 451 -11.13 -11.90 -19.34
N PHE A 452 -11.39 -10.59 -19.24
CA PHE A 452 -11.01 -9.74 -18.12
C PHE A 452 -12.26 -9.18 -17.40
N GLY A 453 -12.94 -10.08 -16.69
CA GLY A 453 -14.15 -9.81 -15.91
C GLY A 453 -15.45 -10.16 -16.64
N THR A 454 -16.52 -10.31 -15.87
CA THR A 454 -17.86 -10.69 -16.33
C THR A 454 -18.63 -9.49 -16.88
N TYR A 455 -18.36 -8.31 -16.32
CA TYR A 455 -19.01 -7.05 -16.65
C TYR A 455 -17.97 -5.96 -16.91
N PRO A 456 -18.35 -4.83 -17.55
CA PRO A 456 -17.45 -3.69 -17.70
C PRO A 456 -16.93 -3.22 -16.33
N ASN A 457 -15.61 -3.22 -16.20
CA ASN A 457 -14.84 -2.87 -15.01
C ASN A 457 -13.56 -2.11 -15.41
N ASP A 458 -12.79 -1.69 -14.42
CA ASP A 458 -11.54 -0.93 -14.58
C ASP A 458 -10.36 -1.65 -13.88
N ASN A 459 -10.43 -2.98 -13.70
CA ASN A 459 -9.49 -3.74 -12.89
C ASN A 459 -8.05 -3.55 -13.34
N PHE A 460 -7.78 -3.54 -14.65
CA PHE A 460 -6.42 -3.46 -15.16
C PHE A 460 -5.87 -2.05 -14.97
N ARG A 461 -6.69 -1.02 -15.22
CA ARG A 461 -6.32 0.36 -14.87
C ARG A 461 -6.04 0.48 -13.37
N VAL A 462 -6.90 -0.06 -12.52
CA VAL A 462 -6.73 0.01 -11.05
C VAL A 462 -5.44 -0.67 -10.61
N LYS A 463 -5.16 -1.89 -11.09
CA LYS A 463 -3.90 -2.61 -10.84
C LYS A 463 -2.67 -1.81 -11.30
N ARG A 464 -2.71 -1.27 -12.53
CA ARG A 464 -1.65 -0.45 -13.11
C ARG A 464 -1.36 0.79 -12.25
N TYR A 465 -2.38 1.46 -11.76
CA TYR A 465 -2.21 2.69 -10.96
C TYR A 465 -1.83 2.40 -9.52
N LEU A 466 -2.39 1.37 -8.89
CA LEU A 466 -2.02 0.94 -7.55
C LEU A 466 -0.52 0.61 -7.47
N ALA A 467 0.00 -0.11 -8.46
CA ALA A 467 1.41 -0.47 -8.54
C ALA A 467 2.37 0.73 -8.48
N LYS A 468 1.92 1.91 -8.91
CA LYS A 468 2.74 3.13 -8.98
C LYS A 468 3.16 3.66 -7.62
N TYR A 469 2.38 3.38 -6.56
CA TYR A 469 2.72 3.81 -5.20
C TYR A 469 2.89 2.64 -4.23
N THR A 470 2.83 1.38 -4.70
CA THR A 470 3.05 0.19 -3.87
C THR A 470 4.28 -0.59 -4.35
N ILE A 471 4.12 -1.48 -5.33
CA ILE A 471 5.16 -2.44 -5.68
C ILE A 471 6.31 -1.83 -6.50
N ASN A 472 6.02 -0.89 -7.40
CA ASN A 472 7.05 -0.31 -8.26
C ASN A 472 8.08 0.51 -7.45
N PRO A 473 7.66 1.38 -6.49
CA PRO A 473 8.59 2.02 -5.56
C PRO A 473 9.46 1.01 -4.79
N ALA A 474 8.87 -0.11 -4.34
CA ALA A 474 9.62 -1.13 -3.60
C ALA A 474 10.64 -1.88 -4.45
N ILE A 475 10.30 -2.17 -5.71
CA ILE A 475 11.22 -2.77 -6.68
C ILE A 475 12.36 -1.80 -6.98
N ALA A 476 12.03 -0.54 -7.30
CA ALA A 476 13.01 0.46 -7.68
C ALA A 476 14.08 0.71 -6.61
N HIS A 477 13.75 0.53 -5.33
CA HIS A 477 14.67 0.74 -4.21
C HIS A 477 15.11 -0.56 -3.49
N GLY A 478 14.89 -1.72 -4.10
CA GLY A 478 15.53 -2.98 -3.66
C GLY A 478 14.91 -3.65 -2.42
N PHE A 479 13.71 -3.26 -1.99
CA PHE A 479 13.06 -3.83 -0.79
C PHE A 479 11.67 -4.44 -1.06
N SER A 480 11.36 -4.78 -2.32
CA SER A 480 10.11 -5.44 -2.73
C SER A 480 9.87 -6.81 -2.10
N HIS A 481 10.93 -7.47 -1.58
CA HIS A 481 10.81 -8.72 -0.84
C HIS A 481 10.30 -8.52 0.61
N LEU A 482 10.21 -7.28 1.08
CA LEU A 482 9.78 -6.94 2.44
C LEU A 482 8.40 -6.27 2.45
N VAL A 483 8.13 -5.37 1.51
CA VAL A 483 6.92 -4.53 1.45
C VAL A 483 6.45 -4.30 0.00
N GLY A 484 5.37 -3.53 -0.18
CA GLY A 484 4.92 -3.04 -1.49
C GLY A 484 3.77 -3.82 -2.12
N SER A 485 3.27 -4.87 -1.48
CA SER A 485 2.11 -5.65 -1.94
C SER A 485 1.53 -6.50 -0.80
N VAL A 486 0.30 -6.94 -0.97
CA VAL A 486 -0.41 -7.87 -0.09
C VAL A 486 -0.05 -9.29 -0.51
N GLU A 487 1.13 -9.76 -0.09
CA GLU A 487 1.65 -11.08 -0.42
C GLU A 487 2.16 -11.80 0.83
N VAL A 488 1.96 -13.12 0.87
CA VAL A 488 2.43 -13.96 2.00
C VAL A 488 3.95 -13.81 2.17
N GLY A 489 4.38 -13.68 3.43
CA GLY A 489 5.78 -13.50 3.80
C GLY A 489 6.25 -12.05 3.83
N LYS A 490 5.50 -11.10 3.25
CA LYS A 490 5.80 -9.66 3.39
C LYS A 490 5.37 -9.13 4.75
N LEU A 491 5.90 -7.97 5.12
CA LEU A 491 5.49 -7.24 6.31
C LEU A 491 4.01 -6.88 6.18
N ALA A 492 3.23 -7.07 7.25
CA ALA A 492 1.82 -6.75 7.28
C ALA A 492 1.60 -5.23 7.46
N ASP A 493 2.00 -4.49 6.43
CA ASP A 493 1.75 -3.06 6.25
C ASP A 493 0.54 -2.90 5.32
N LEU A 494 -0.63 -2.73 5.93
CA LEU A 494 -1.93 -2.87 5.27
C LEU A 494 -2.80 -1.65 5.60
N VAL A 495 -3.60 -1.21 4.64
CA VAL A 495 -4.50 -0.07 4.82
C VAL A 495 -5.91 -0.50 4.47
N LEU A 496 -6.84 -0.26 5.39
CA LEU A 496 -8.25 -0.57 5.21
C LEU A 496 -9.04 0.71 4.93
N TRP A 497 -9.93 0.63 3.96
CA TRP A 497 -10.68 1.74 3.42
C TRP A 497 -12.16 1.40 3.40
N ARG A 498 -13.02 2.35 3.76
CA ARG A 498 -14.41 2.30 3.27
C ARG A 498 -14.39 2.59 1.77
N ALA A 499 -15.18 1.84 0.99
CA ALA A 499 -15.27 2.06 -0.45
C ALA A 499 -15.59 3.53 -0.81
N ALA A 500 -16.46 4.19 -0.04
CA ALA A 500 -16.84 5.59 -0.26
C ALA A 500 -15.71 6.61 0.00
N PHE A 501 -14.67 6.26 0.75
CA PHE A 501 -13.53 7.12 1.08
C PHE A 501 -12.20 6.60 0.49
N PHE A 502 -12.28 5.56 -0.35
CA PHE A 502 -11.12 4.92 -0.94
C PHE A 502 -10.24 5.93 -1.67
N GLY A 503 -8.94 5.86 -1.39
CA GLY A 503 -7.95 6.71 -2.03
C GLY A 503 -7.84 8.12 -1.47
N ALA A 504 -8.67 8.51 -0.49
CA ALA A 504 -8.64 9.83 0.13
C ALA A 504 -8.40 9.78 1.65
N LYS A 505 -9.20 9.00 2.38
CA LYS A 505 -9.12 8.90 3.85
C LYS A 505 -9.28 7.43 4.28
N PRO A 506 -8.21 6.76 4.73
CA PRO A 506 -8.30 5.40 5.22
C PRO A 506 -8.94 5.34 6.61
N GLU A 507 -9.39 4.13 6.96
CA GLU A 507 -10.06 3.83 8.22
C GLU A 507 -9.10 3.28 9.26
N ILE A 508 -8.21 2.39 8.83
CA ILE A 508 -7.20 1.75 9.66
C ILE A 508 -5.91 1.63 8.85
N VAL A 509 -4.79 1.97 9.48
CA VAL A 509 -3.44 1.68 8.98
C VAL A 509 -2.79 0.69 9.93
N VAL A 510 -2.53 -0.51 9.42
CA VAL A 510 -1.81 -1.58 10.09
C VAL A 510 -0.33 -1.47 9.70
N LYS A 511 0.55 -1.47 10.70
CA LYS A 511 2.00 -1.46 10.54
C LYS A 511 2.60 -2.67 11.24
N GLY A 512 3.31 -3.52 10.49
CA GLY A 512 3.89 -4.75 11.02
C GLY A 512 2.90 -5.59 11.81
N GLY A 513 1.66 -5.72 11.32
CA GLY A 513 0.63 -6.58 11.90
C GLY A 513 -0.18 -5.99 13.06
N ALA A 514 0.05 -4.72 13.44
CA ALA A 514 -0.75 -4.06 14.46
C ALA A 514 -1.23 -2.67 14.01
N ILE A 515 -2.36 -2.22 14.55
CA ILE A 515 -2.95 -0.92 14.18
C ILE A 515 -2.06 0.22 14.69
N ALA A 516 -1.53 1.02 13.76
CA ALA A 516 -0.68 2.18 14.03
C ALA A 516 -1.48 3.48 14.03
N TRP A 517 -2.43 3.63 13.11
CA TRP A 517 -3.32 4.78 13.03
C TRP A 517 -4.74 4.34 12.65
N ALA A 518 -5.76 5.04 13.14
CA ALA A 518 -7.15 4.75 12.79
C ALA A 518 -8.05 5.99 12.94
N GLN A 519 -9.17 6.02 12.22
CA GLN A 519 -10.26 6.97 12.45
C GLN A 519 -10.86 6.69 13.83
N MET A 520 -10.82 7.69 14.70
CA MET A 520 -11.23 7.52 16.10
C MET A 520 -11.92 8.78 16.61
N GLY A 521 -13.09 8.57 17.22
CA GLY A 521 -13.94 9.60 17.81
C GLY A 521 -13.40 10.18 19.12
N ASP A 522 -14.31 10.72 19.93
CA ASP A 522 -14.02 11.15 21.29
C ASP A 522 -13.57 9.97 22.17
N ALA A 523 -12.35 10.08 22.73
CA ALA A 523 -11.77 9.05 23.58
C ALA A 523 -12.51 8.87 24.93
N ASN A 524 -13.36 9.81 25.32
CA ASN A 524 -14.20 9.72 26.52
C ASN A 524 -15.62 9.17 26.23
N ALA A 525 -15.97 8.94 24.97
CA ALA A 525 -17.30 8.46 24.61
C ALA A 525 -17.53 6.99 25.03
N SER A 526 -18.80 6.57 25.03
CA SER A 526 -19.19 5.19 25.38
C SER A 526 -18.83 4.15 24.31
N ILE A 527 -18.55 4.59 23.09
CA ILE A 527 -18.18 3.80 21.90
C ILE A 527 -17.22 4.65 21.05
N PRO A 528 -16.47 4.08 20.08
CA PRO A 528 -15.38 4.80 19.40
C PRO A 528 -15.81 5.74 18.24
N THR A 529 -17.09 5.73 17.84
CA THR A 529 -17.61 6.47 16.67
C THR A 529 -18.22 7.86 16.92
N PRO A 530 -18.51 8.33 18.15
CA PRO A 530 -19.01 9.68 18.38
C PRO A 530 -17.98 10.75 18.03
N GLU A 531 -18.46 11.84 17.46
CA GLU A 531 -17.64 12.96 16.99
C GLU A 531 -16.84 13.64 18.12
N PRO A 532 -15.67 14.27 17.82
CA PRO A 532 -15.06 14.38 16.49
C PRO A 532 -14.23 13.17 16.09
N VAL A 533 -14.58 12.55 14.97
CA VAL A 533 -13.81 11.47 14.34
C VAL A 533 -12.70 12.06 13.50
N ILE A 534 -11.46 11.78 13.90
CA ILE A 534 -10.25 12.16 13.15
C ILE A 534 -9.26 10.99 13.15
N MET A 535 -8.29 11.03 12.25
CA MET A 535 -7.21 10.06 12.23
C MET A 535 -6.30 10.27 13.44
N ARG A 536 -6.08 9.22 14.25
CA ARG A 536 -5.29 9.30 15.49
C ARG A 536 -4.24 8.20 15.57
N PRO A 537 -3.06 8.47 16.17
CA PRO A 537 -2.09 7.43 16.47
C PRO A 537 -2.69 6.43 17.47
N GLN A 538 -2.35 5.16 17.28
CA GLN A 538 -2.82 4.02 18.07
C GLN A 538 -1.64 3.35 18.80
N PHE A 539 -1.88 2.22 19.45
CA PHE A 539 -0.87 1.56 20.28
C PHE A 539 0.39 1.16 19.52
N ALA A 540 0.32 0.76 18.24
CA ALA A 540 1.53 0.44 17.48
C ALA A 540 2.39 1.66 17.11
N ALA A 541 1.85 2.88 17.27
CA ALA A 541 2.57 4.15 17.13
C ALA A 541 3.14 4.67 18.47
N SER A 542 3.07 3.90 19.55
CA SER A 542 3.40 4.36 20.90
C SER A 542 4.69 3.75 21.45
N GLY A 543 5.61 4.61 21.90
CA GLY A 543 6.83 4.21 22.60
C GLY A 543 7.66 3.17 21.84
N LYS A 544 8.09 2.10 22.52
CA LYS A 544 8.93 1.05 21.94
C LYS A 544 8.17 0.06 21.05
N ALA A 545 6.85 0.19 20.90
CA ALA A 545 6.07 -0.70 20.03
C ALA A 545 6.44 -0.55 18.55
N VAL A 546 6.95 0.64 18.18
CA VAL A 546 7.31 1.04 16.81
C VAL A 546 8.46 0.22 16.24
N GLY A 547 9.61 0.19 16.92
CA GLY A 547 10.83 -0.43 16.38
C GLY A 547 10.68 -1.92 16.06
N GLY A 548 9.83 -2.65 16.79
CA GLY A 548 9.55 -4.07 16.52
C GLY A 548 8.65 -4.33 15.30
N ARG A 549 8.13 -3.29 14.64
CA ARG A 549 7.12 -3.36 13.56
C ARG A 549 7.49 -2.58 12.30
N CYS A 550 8.59 -1.82 12.35
CA CYS A 550 9.05 -0.96 11.29
C CYS A 550 10.44 -1.35 10.84
N LEU A 551 10.84 -0.88 9.66
CA LEU A 551 12.13 -1.18 9.06
C LEU A 551 12.86 0.13 8.75
N ALA A 552 14.13 0.20 9.11
CA ALA A 552 15.06 1.15 8.51
C ALA A 552 15.85 0.42 7.43
N PHE A 553 15.61 0.75 6.17
CA PHE A 553 16.36 0.22 5.04
C PHE A 553 17.73 0.91 5.02
N VAL A 554 18.79 0.13 4.79
CA VAL A 554 20.18 0.60 4.65
C VAL A 554 20.88 -0.22 3.56
N SER A 555 21.98 0.29 3.01
CA SER A 555 22.83 -0.49 2.10
C SER A 555 23.46 -1.70 2.80
N GLN A 556 23.86 -2.72 2.02
CA GLN A 556 24.55 -3.91 2.55
C GLN A 556 25.93 -3.59 3.14
N GLY A 557 26.55 -2.47 2.76
CA GLY A 557 27.89 -2.06 3.17
C GLY A 557 28.01 -1.53 4.61
N ARG A 558 26.92 -1.54 5.39
CA ARG A 558 26.89 -1.12 6.80
C ARG A 558 27.18 -2.25 7.77
#